data_AF-A0A7C6B9W7-F1
#
_entry.id   AF-A0A7C6B9W7-F1
#
_cell.length_a   1.000
_cell.length_b   1.000
_cell.length_c   1.000
_cell.angle_alpha   90.00
_cell.angle_beta   90.00
_cell.angle_gamma   90.00
#
_symmetry.space_group_name_H-M   'P 1'
#
loop_
_entity.id
_entity.type
_entity.pdbx_description
1 polymer ?
#
loop_
_entity_poly.entity_id
_entity_poly.type
_entity_poly.pdbx_seq_one_letter_code
_entity_poly.pdbx_strand_id
1 'polypeptide(L)'
;MGLFNLNNTATKNEFNTELTEENIIDEDVADKITYWMLKIIIEMGGHKRFIDSDNDFEYEDMATFLGLEKYVEFDYDDFNRTEPLLLLKKRLKALRKKAPFGSSELLTQNIQNLSELIVLTEEEKQVLEFVILLKQYDMLDNALSLLGGDLSSSRAKRILNVLLEIPIEKINDMFAANSTFNRSALLILHSEENYSLGTKLRLINYEFADNMLNLEEEITEMIKDSVRLSDKGTLNITDYSYIKSDLEILMPFLNKALDNKLKGVNILLYGLPGTGKTELSKTIAEVLGTKLYEISYADREGDPIEGEARLRLYKT
;
A
#
# COMPACT_ATOMS: atom_id res chain seq x y z
N MET A 1 37.49 -48.06 -10.29
CA MET A 1 37.10 -48.86 -9.11
C MET A 1 37.16 -47.93 -7.92
N GLY A 2 36.00 -47.46 -7.48
CA GLY A 2 35.88 -46.44 -6.43
C GLY A 2 36.01 -47.02 -5.03
N LEU A 3 36.40 -46.16 -4.10
CA LEU A 3 36.15 -46.31 -2.67
C LEU A 3 35.63 -44.97 -2.17
N PHE A 4 34.32 -44.94 -1.96
CA PHE A 4 33.60 -43.97 -1.15
C PHE A 4 33.89 -44.23 0.33
N ASN A 5 34.02 -43.16 1.12
CA ASN A 5 33.49 -43.06 2.49
C ASN A 5 33.56 -41.57 2.89
N LEU A 6 32.42 -40.87 2.87
CA LEU A 6 31.49 -40.70 3.99
C LEU A 6 32.16 -40.04 5.20
N ASN A 7 31.96 -38.72 5.33
CA ASN A 7 31.49 -38.08 6.56
C ASN A 7 31.44 -36.56 6.37
N ASN A 8 30.26 -36.04 6.00
CA ASN A 8 29.84 -34.73 6.48
C ASN A 8 28.31 -34.63 6.45
N THR A 9 27.64 -35.33 7.38
CA THR A 9 26.24 -35.05 7.70
C THR A 9 26.19 -33.79 8.55
N ALA A 10 26.37 -32.63 7.91
CA ALA A 10 25.89 -31.37 8.45
C ALA A 10 24.37 -31.36 8.24
N THR A 11 23.63 -31.20 9.33
CA THR A 11 22.18 -31.00 9.36
C THR A 11 21.76 -29.88 8.41
N LYS A 12 21.28 -30.24 7.22
CA LYS A 12 20.54 -29.32 6.34
C LYS A 12 19.26 -28.92 7.07
N ASN A 13 19.08 -27.62 7.28
CA ASN A 13 17.84 -27.06 7.78
C ASN A 13 16.76 -27.31 6.71
N GLU A 14 15.61 -27.90 7.06
CA GLU A 14 14.51 -28.23 6.12
C GLU A 14 13.89 -26.99 5.43
N PHE A 15 14.41 -25.79 5.72
CA PHE A 15 13.97 -24.50 5.18
C PHE A 15 15.08 -23.78 4.40
N ASN A 16 16.21 -24.44 4.09
CA ASN A 16 17.25 -23.83 3.27
C ASN A 16 16.88 -23.96 1.78
N THR A 17 16.23 -22.92 1.27
CA THR A 17 15.99 -22.71 -0.17
C THR A 17 17.28 -22.23 -0.83
N GLU A 18 18.15 -23.16 -1.22
CA GLU A 18 19.15 -22.91 -2.26
C GLU A 18 18.72 -23.68 -3.50
N LEU A 19 17.78 -23.11 -4.26
CA LEU A 19 17.52 -23.47 -5.66
C LEU A 19 17.31 -22.16 -6.44
N THR A 20 18.15 -21.99 -7.45
CA THR A 20 18.35 -20.82 -8.32
C THR A 20 17.41 -20.84 -9.51
N GLU A 21 16.77 -19.71 -9.84
CA GLU A 21 16.58 -19.09 -11.17
C GLU A 21 15.51 -17.99 -11.05
N GLU A 22 15.94 -16.71 -11.13
CA GLU A 22 15.14 -15.48 -10.89
C GLU A 22 14.41 -15.46 -9.53
N ASN A 23 14.94 -14.71 -8.55
CA ASN A 23 14.26 -14.54 -7.26
C ASN A 23 12.87 -13.91 -7.49
N ILE A 24 11.82 -14.74 -7.50
CA ILE A 24 10.41 -14.33 -7.69
C ILE A 24 10.00 -13.29 -6.62
N ILE A 25 10.67 -13.32 -5.47
CA ILE A 25 10.53 -12.36 -4.37
C ILE A 25 11.91 -11.99 -3.84
N ASP A 26 12.16 -10.70 -3.63
CA ASP A 26 13.43 -10.21 -3.08
C ASP A 26 13.65 -10.67 -1.62
N GLU A 27 14.90 -10.96 -1.27
CA GLU A 27 15.26 -11.56 0.03
C GLU A 27 14.86 -10.69 1.23
N ASP A 28 14.88 -9.36 1.06
CA ASP A 28 14.57 -8.38 2.11
C ASP A 28 13.07 -8.34 2.48
N VAL A 29 12.19 -8.76 1.58
CA VAL A 29 10.73 -8.83 1.79
C VAL A 29 10.19 -10.28 1.84
N ALA A 30 11.01 -11.28 1.50
CA ALA A 30 10.60 -12.68 1.40
C ALA A 30 9.94 -13.24 2.67
N ASP A 31 10.52 -13.00 3.86
CA ASP A 31 9.94 -13.46 5.14
C ASP A 31 8.57 -12.80 5.41
N LYS A 32 8.41 -11.51 5.06
CA LYS A 32 7.17 -10.73 5.22
C LYS A 32 6.07 -11.23 4.28
N ILE A 33 6.38 -11.39 2.99
CA ILE A 33 5.43 -11.89 1.98
C ILE A 33 5.02 -13.33 2.30
N THR A 34 5.99 -14.19 2.63
CA THR A 34 5.71 -15.57 3.07
C THR A 34 4.80 -15.59 4.29
N TYR A 35 5.02 -14.70 5.27
CA TYR A 35 4.17 -14.60 6.45
C TYR A 35 2.71 -14.27 6.09
N TRP A 36 2.48 -13.29 5.21
CA TRP A 36 1.14 -12.94 4.75
C TRP A 36 0.48 -14.06 3.96
N MET A 37 1.18 -14.69 3.01
CA MET A 37 0.66 -15.83 2.25
C MET A 37 0.22 -16.97 3.18
N LEU A 38 1.05 -17.31 4.17
CA LEU A 38 0.71 -18.37 5.12
C LEU A 38 -0.47 -18.01 6.02
N LYS A 39 -0.64 -16.75 6.43
CA LYS A 39 -1.86 -16.30 7.14
C LYS A 39 -3.10 -16.50 6.27
N ILE A 40 -3.02 -16.13 4.98
CA ILE A 40 -4.12 -16.29 4.03
C ILE A 40 -4.51 -17.77 3.90
N ILE A 41 -3.53 -18.64 3.66
CA ILE A 41 -3.75 -20.08 3.45
C ILE A 41 -4.28 -20.72 4.74
N ILE A 42 -3.60 -20.52 5.88
CA ILE A 42 -3.85 -21.28 7.10
C ILE A 42 -4.97 -20.69 7.95
N GLU A 43 -5.01 -19.38 8.15
CA GLU A 43 -5.88 -18.74 9.14
C GLU A 43 -7.16 -18.18 8.54
N MET A 44 -7.11 -17.79 7.27
CA MET A 44 -8.23 -17.16 6.57
C MET A 44 -9.01 -18.15 5.70
N GLY A 45 -8.65 -19.42 5.73
CA GLY A 45 -9.36 -20.49 5.02
C GLY A 45 -8.90 -20.73 3.58
N GLY A 46 -7.84 -20.07 3.11
CA GLY A 46 -7.32 -20.22 1.74
C GLY A 46 -6.89 -21.66 1.42
N HIS A 47 -6.51 -22.46 2.42
CA HIS A 47 -6.12 -23.87 2.26
C HIS A 47 -7.14 -24.72 1.51
N LYS A 48 -8.44 -24.38 1.57
CA LYS A 48 -9.51 -25.13 0.89
C LYS A 48 -9.43 -25.05 -0.63
N ARG A 49 -8.91 -23.94 -1.15
CA ARG A 49 -8.65 -23.76 -2.58
C ARG A 49 -7.20 -24.05 -2.92
N PHE A 50 -6.29 -23.78 -1.99
CA PHE A 50 -4.86 -24.01 -2.23
C PHE A 50 -4.53 -25.49 -2.48
N ILE A 51 -5.20 -26.39 -1.77
CA ILE A 51 -5.17 -27.83 -2.04
C ILE A 51 -6.63 -28.27 -2.21
N ASP A 52 -6.97 -28.81 -3.37
CA ASP A 52 -8.33 -29.19 -3.70
C ASP A 52 -8.73 -30.57 -3.11
N SER A 53 -9.78 -31.21 -3.64
CA SER A 53 -10.22 -32.53 -3.19
C SER A 53 -9.34 -33.67 -3.70
N ASP A 54 -8.65 -33.46 -4.80
CA ASP A 54 -7.86 -34.47 -5.52
C ASP A 54 -6.38 -34.40 -5.09
N ASN A 55 -6.10 -33.52 -4.11
CA ASN A 55 -4.79 -33.18 -3.55
C ASN A 55 -3.88 -32.42 -4.52
N ASP A 56 -4.48 -31.66 -5.43
CA ASP A 56 -3.73 -30.80 -6.33
C ASP A 56 -3.58 -29.39 -5.79
N PHE A 57 -2.46 -28.76 -6.15
CA PHE A 57 -2.20 -27.37 -5.81
C PHE A 57 -2.75 -26.44 -6.88
N GLU A 58 -3.57 -25.47 -6.49
CA GLU A 58 -4.05 -24.41 -7.40
C GLU A 58 -2.89 -23.61 -8.01
N TYR A 59 -1.81 -23.45 -7.26
CA TYR A 59 -0.59 -22.73 -7.64
C TYR A 59 0.64 -23.57 -7.27
N GLU A 60 1.13 -24.40 -8.20
CA GLU A 60 2.28 -25.30 -7.99
C GLU A 60 3.59 -24.55 -7.71
N ASP A 61 3.81 -23.43 -8.40
CA ASP A 61 4.93 -22.50 -8.16
C ASP A 61 4.88 -21.95 -6.71
N MET A 62 3.68 -21.63 -6.24
CA MET A 62 3.45 -21.21 -4.86
C MET A 62 3.72 -22.32 -3.86
N ALA A 63 3.27 -23.55 -4.15
CA ALA A 63 3.55 -24.70 -3.31
C ALA A 63 5.05 -24.95 -3.20
N THR A 64 5.76 -24.92 -4.33
CA THR A 64 7.21 -25.07 -4.42
C THR A 64 7.95 -24.04 -3.57
N PHE A 65 7.68 -22.74 -3.75
CA PHE A 65 8.26 -21.67 -2.93
C PHE A 65 7.95 -21.80 -1.43
N LEU A 66 6.74 -22.28 -1.10
CA LEU A 66 6.34 -22.55 0.27
C LEU A 66 7.02 -23.81 0.86
N GLY A 67 7.89 -24.47 0.11
CA GLY A 67 8.68 -25.63 0.53
C GLY A 67 7.92 -26.95 0.40
N LEU A 68 6.95 -27.00 -0.52
CA LEU A 68 6.12 -28.17 -0.77
C LEU A 68 6.46 -28.90 -2.08
N GLU A 69 7.63 -28.63 -2.68
CA GLU A 69 8.09 -29.22 -3.94
C GLU A 69 7.87 -30.74 -4.01
N LYS A 70 8.23 -31.46 -2.93
CA LYS A 70 8.02 -32.90 -2.80
C LYS A 70 6.58 -33.33 -3.10
N TYR A 71 5.59 -32.51 -2.74
CA TYR A 71 4.17 -32.80 -2.93
C TYR A 71 3.65 -32.36 -4.30
N VAL A 72 4.35 -31.44 -4.97
CA VAL A 72 4.06 -31.04 -6.36
C VAL A 72 4.52 -32.13 -7.32
N GLU A 73 5.65 -32.79 -7.03
CA GLU A 73 6.19 -33.89 -7.84
C GLU A 73 5.42 -35.22 -7.72
N PHE A 74 4.44 -35.31 -6.82
CA PHE A 74 3.66 -36.53 -6.63
C PHE A 74 2.56 -36.68 -7.69
N ASP A 75 2.29 -37.92 -8.12
CA ASP A 75 1.12 -38.20 -8.96
C ASP A 75 -0.16 -38.03 -8.12
N TYR A 76 -1.28 -37.71 -8.79
CA TYR A 76 -2.62 -37.58 -8.17
C TYR A 76 -2.89 -38.76 -7.21
N ASP A 77 -3.43 -38.47 -6.01
CA ASP A 77 -3.68 -39.39 -4.88
C ASP A 77 -2.47 -39.87 -4.01
N ASP A 78 -1.22 -39.50 -4.31
CA ASP A 78 -0.06 -40.04 -3.59
C ASP A 78 0.22 -39.39 -2.22
N PHE A 79 -0.49 -38.31 -1.86
CA PHE A 79 -0.34 -37.69 -0.54
C PHE A 79 -1.64 -37.24 0.12
N ASN A 80 -1.63 -37.25 1.46
CA ASN A 80 -2.70 -36.69 2.26
C ASN A 80 -2.43 -35.21 2.53
N ARG A 81 -3.32 -34.31 2.08
CA ARG A 81 -3.26 -32.85 2.33
C ARG A 81 -2.97 -32.42 3.78
N THR A 82 -3.22 -33.28 4.77
CA THR A 82 -2.89 -33.01 6.19
C THR A 82 -1.40 -32.75 6.40
N GLU A 83 -0.53 -33.47 5.69
CA GLU A 83 0.92 -33.37 5.85
C GLU A 83 1.48 -32.00 5.38
N PRO A 84 1.25 -31.54 4.13
CA PRO A 84 1.69 -30.22 3.70
C PRO A 84 1.05 -29.10 4.55
N LEU A 85 -0.23 -29.21 4.93
CA LEU A 85 -0.86 -28.21 5.81
C LEU A 85 -0.22 -28.13 7.19
N LEU A 86 0.29 -29.25 7.73
CA LEU A 86 1.03 -29.24 8.99
C LEU A 86 2.40 -28.56 8.83
N LEU A 87 3.08 -28.77 7.69
CA LEU A 87 4.34 -28.09 7.38
C LEU A 87 4.16 -26.58 7.26
N LEU A 88 3.15 -26.12 6.51
CA LEU A 88 2.80 -24.70 6.40
C LEU A 88 2.45 -24.08 7.77
N LYS A 89 1.69 -24.79 8.62
CA LYS A 89 1.40 -24.35 10.00
C LYS A 89 2.66 -24.22 10.85
N LYS A 90 3.61 -25.16 10.72
CA LYS A 90 4.91 -25.10 11.43
C LYS A 90 5.72 -23.89 10.93
N ARG A 91 5.78 -23.65 9.62
CA ARG A 91 6.48 -22.50 9.01
C ARG A 91 5.86 -21.17 9.47
N LEU A 92 4.53 -21.05 9.48
CA LEU A 92 3.84 -19.87 10.02
C LEU A 92 4.20 -19.62 11.49
N LYS A 93 4.20 -20.67 12.32
CA LYS A 93 4.59 -20.55 13.73
C LYS A 93 6.06 -20.14 13.91
N ALA A 94 6.95 -20.59 13.03
CA ALA A 94 8.36 -20.19 13.06
C ALA A 94 8.52 -18.71 12.66
N LEU A 95 7.87 -18.27 11.58
CA LEU A 95 7.88 -16.88 11.12
C LEU A 95 7.30 -15.92 12.16
N ARG A 96 6.21 -16.29 12.85
CA ARG A 96 5.66 -15.50 13.96
C ARG A 96 6.69 -15.15 15.04
N LYS A 97 7.65 -16.03 15.30
CA LYS A 97 8.70 -15.78 16.30
C LYS A 97 9.79 -14.84 15.79
N LYS A 98 9.90 -14.65 14.47
CA LYS A 98 10.84 -13.73 13.84
C LYS A 98 10.27 -12.32 13.67
N ALA A 99 8.94 -12.16 13.71
CA ALA A 99 8.29 -10.86 13.56
C ALA A 99 8.75 -9.85 14.64
N PRO A 100 8.81 -8.54 14.34
CA PRO A 100 8.40 -7.90 13.09
C PRO A 100 9.39 -8.12 11.94
N PHE A 101 8.89 -8.06 10.71
CA PHE A 101 9.71 -8.20 9.49
C PHE A 101 10.08 -6.82 8.95
N GLY A 102 11.32 -6.70 8.49
CA GLY A 102 11.78 -5.53 7.74
C GLY A 102 11.14 -5.44 6.36
N SER A 103 11.51 -4.40 5.63
CA SER A 103 11.19 -4.22 4.21
C SER A 103 12.47 -3.84 3.48
N SER A 104 12.36 -3.65 2.17
CA SER A 104 13.40 -2.96 1.42
C SER A 104 13.68 -1.58 2.02
N GLU A 105 14.96 -1.24 2.14
CA GLU A 105 15.41 0.06 2.66
C GLU A 105 14.88 1.20 1.79
N LEU A 106 14.92 1.02 0.45
CA LEU A 106 14.42 1.99 -0.51
C LEU A 106 12.91 2.21 -0.38
N LEU A 107 12.12 1.12 -0.33
CA LEU A 107 10.67 1.24 -0.13
C LEU A 107 10.33 1.95 1.18
N THR A 108 11.03 1.59 2.26
CA THR A 108 10.84 2.22 3.58
C THR A 108 11.12 3.72 3.53
N GLN A 109 12.22 4.11 2.87
CA GLN A 109 12.61 5.50 2.69
C GLN A 109 11.59 6.25 1.82
N ASN A 110 11.15 5.66 0.71
CA ASN A 110 10.17 6.28 -0.19
C ASN A 110 8.81 6.48 0.49
N ILE A 111 8.32 5.51 1.27
CA ILE A 111 7.10 5.65 2.07
C ILE A 111 7.26 6.75 3.14
N GLN A 112 8.45 6.84 3.75
CA GLN A 112 8.73 7.89 4.74
C GLN A 112 8.75 9.28 4.10
N ASN A 113 9.41 9.45 2.95
CA ASN A 113 9.43 10.70 2.19
C ASN A 113 8.00 11.11 1.77
N LEU A 114 7.18 10.15 1.35
CA LEU A 114 5.78 10.40 1.02
C LEU A 114 4.98 10.86 2.24
N SER A 115 5.15 10.17 3.37
CA SER A 115 4.47 10.52 4.63
C SER A 115 4.80 11.94 5.09
N GLU A 116 5.99 12.46 4.80
CA GLU A 116 6.33 13.85 5.13
C GLU A 116 5.54 14.88 4.32
N LEU A 117 5.10 14.53 3.10
CA LEU A 117 4.30 15.43 2.26
C LEU A 117 2.81 15.41 2.60
N ILE A 118 2.24 14.24 2.85
CA ILE A 118 0.79 14.06 3.00
C ILE A 118 0.35 13.63 4.41
N VAL A 119 1.31 13.50 5.33
CA VAL A 119 1.12 13.17 6.75
C VAL A 119 0.38 11.84 6.95
N LEU A 120 0.96 10.76 6.41
CA LEU A 120 0.46 9.39 6.67
C LEU A 120 0.71 8.97 8.11
N THR A 121 -0.30 8.35 8.72
CA THR A 121 -0.20 7.59 9.98
C THR A 121 0.63 6.32 9.80
N GLU A 122 1.12 5.73 10.90
CA GLU A 122 1.89 4.47 10.84
C GLU A 122 1.05 3.31 10.26
N GLU A 123 -0.24 3.25 10.57
CA GLU A 123 -1.15 2.26 9.98
C GLU A 123 -1.35 2.49 8.47
N GLU A 124 -1.46 3.74 8.02
CA GLU A 124 -1.53 4.05 6.58
C GLU A 124 -0.24 3.66 5.87
N LYS A 125 0.94 3.91 6.45
CA LYS A 125 2.22 3.46 5.90
C LYS A 125 2.24 1.93 5.73
N GLN A 126 1.77 1.19 6.74
CA GLN A 126 1.73 -0.27 6.71
C GLN A 126 0.76 -0.81 5.64
N VAL A 127 -0.42 -0.19 5.49
CA VAL A 127 -1.37 -0.56 4.43
C VAL A 127 -0.80 -0.22 3.06
N LEU A 128 -0.19 0.95 2.89
CA LEU A 128 0.41 1.35 1.63
C LEU A 128 1.54 0.40 1.21
N GLU A 129 2.44 0.07 2.15
CA GLU A 129 3.49 -0.92 1.93
C GLU A 129 2.91 -2.26 1.47
N PHE A 130 1.91 -2.78 2.18
CA PHE A 130 1.25 -4.03 1.80
C PHE A 130 0.67 -3.96 0.39
N VAL A 131 0.02 -2.86 0.01
CA VAL A 131 -0.55 -2.73 -1.33
C VAL A 131 0.55 -2.63 -2.40
N ILE A 132 1.66 -1.91 -2.14
CA ILE A 132 2.79 -1.84 -3.07
C ILE A 132 3.37 -3.24 -3.30
N LEU A 133 3.64 -3.99 -2.23
CA LEU A 133 4.14 -5.37 -2.34
C LEU A 133 3.12 -6.30 -3.02
N LEU A 134 1.83 -6.11 -2.76
CA LEU A 134 0.76 -6.85 -3.44
C LEU A 134 0.74 -6.58 -4.95
N LYS A 135 1.02 -5.34 -5.39
CA LYS A 135 1.08 -5.00 -6.81
C LYS A 135 2.35 -5.47 -7.49
N GLN A 136 3.43 -5.64 -6.73
CA GLN A 136 4.72 -6.08 -7.26
C GLN A 136 4.79 -7.60 -7.41
N TYR A 137 4.33 -8.35 -6.41
CA TYR A 137 4.57 -9.79 -6.33
C TYR A 137 3.27 -10.55 -6.58
N ASP A 138 3.13 -11.10 -7.79
CA ASP A 138 2.00 -11.93 -8.22
C ASP A 138 1.70 -13.06 -7.23
N MET A 139 2.73 -13.59 -6.60
CA MET A 139 2.63 -14.66 -5.61
C MET A 139 1.75 -14.29 -4.39
N LEU A 140 1.80 -13.02 -3.97
CA LEU A 140 0.95 -12.50 -2.91
C LEU A 140 -0.50 -12.28 -3.40
N ASP A 141 -0.68 -11.86 -4.65
CA ASP A 141 -2.01 -11.71 -5.26
C ASP A 141 -2.69 -13.07 -5.50
N ASN A 142 -1.94 -14.06 -5.98
CA ASN A 142 -2.36 -15.45 -6.10
C ASN A 142 -2.83 -16.00 -4.74
N ALA A 143 -2.07 -15.73 -3.67
CA ALA A 143 -2.47 -16.15 -2.33
C ALA A 143 -3.81 -15.52 -1.92
N LEU A 144 -4.03 -14.23 -2.20
CA LEU A 144 -5.30 -13.56 -1.92
C LEU A 144 -6.46 -14.09 -2.77
N SER A 145 -6.20 -14.50 -4.01
CA SER A 145 -7.19 -15.10 -4.90
C SER A 145 -7.80 -16.39 -4.34
N LEU A 146 -7.08 -17.10 -3.45
CA LEU A 146 -7.60 -18.24 -2.68
C LEU A 146 -8.78 -17.88 -1.76
N LEU A 147 -8.97 -16.60 -1.42
CA LEU A 147 -10.10 -16.12 -0.62
C LEU A 147 -11.36 -15.86 -1.48
N GLY A 148 -11.23 -15.93 -2.80
CA GLY A 148 -12.28 -15.68 -3.79
C GLY A 148 -12.25 -14.29 -4.42
N GLY A 149 -12.78 -14.20 -5.64
CA GLY A 149 -12.73 -13.01 -6.49
C GLY A 149 -13.86 -12.00 -6.29
N ASP A 150 -14.88 -12.30 -5.50
CA ASP A 150 -16.04 -11.41 -5.31
C ASP A 150 -16.11 -10.88 -3.87
N LEU A 151 -15.17 -10.03 -3.48
CA LEU A 151 -15.14 -9.46 -2.14
C LEU A 151 -16.05 -8.24 -2.04
N SER A 152 -16.76 -8.07 -0.93
CA SER A 152 -17.36 -6.78 -0.57
C SER A 152 -16.29 -5.85 0.02
N SER A 153 -16.57 -4.54 0.09
CA SER A 153 -15.69 -3.57 0.77
C SER A 153 -15.48 -3.93 2.25
N SER A 154 -16.54 -4.39 2.94
CA SER A 154 -16.45 -4.84 4.33
C SER A 154 -15.56 -6.08 4.49
N ARG A 155 -15.61 -7.02 3.54
CA ARG A 155 -14.76 -8.21 3.54
C ARG A 155 -13.30 -7.85 3.26
N ALA A 156 -13.04 -6.94 2.32
CA ALA A 156 -11.72 -6.41 2.04
C ALA A 156 -11.08 -5.76 3.28
N LYS A 157 -11.82 -4.89 3.99
CA LYS A 157 -11.34 -4.26 5.24
C LYS A 157 -11.04 -5.29 6.34
N ARG A 158 -11.86 -6.34 6.46
CA ARG A 158 -11.60 -7.44 7.40
C ARG A 158 -10.35 -8.24 7.04
N ILE A 159 -10.07 -8.43 5.75
CA ILE A 159 -8.84 -9.08 5.31
C ILE A 159 -7.61 -8.25 5.72
N LEU A 160 -7.63 -6.93 5.46
CA LEU A 160 -6.56 -6.03 5.89
C LEU A 160 -6.36 -6.04 7.41
N ASN A 161 -7.44 -5.99 8.18
CA ASN A 161 -7.40 -6.10 9.65
C ASN A 161 -6.70 -7.38 10.12
N VAL A 162 -7.02 -8.54 9.53
CA VAL A 162 -6.40 -9.80 9.92
C VAL A 162 -4.94 -9.87 9.47
N LEU A 163 -4.63 -9.48 8.22
CA LEU A 163 -3.28 -9.60 7.67
C LEU A 163 -2.28 -8.68 8.34
N LEU A 164 -2.66 -7.42 8.51
CA LEU A 164 -1.79 -6.36 9.00
C LEU A 164 -1.90 -6.15 10.51
N GLU A 165 -2.86 -6.83 11.15
CA GLU A 165 -3.09 -6.76 12.61
C GLU A 165 -3.46 -5.33 13.06
N ILE A 166 -4.00 -4.53 12.14
CA ILE A 166 -4.49 -3.17 12.39
C ILE A 166 -5.96 -3.26 12.84
N PRO A 167 -6.36 -2.60 13.95
CA PRO A 167 -7.76 -2.57 14.40
C PRO A 167 -8.73 -2.16 13.29
N ILE A 168 -9.89 -2.82 13.23
CA ILE A 168 -10.87 -2.62 12.14
C ILE A 168 -11.39 -1.19 12.10
N GLU A 169 -11.45 -0.51 13.25
CA GLU A 169 -11.83 0.89 13.38
C GLU A 169 -10.85 1.79 12.62
N LYS A 170 -9.54 1.58 12.78
CA LYS A 170 -8.50 2.33 12.06
C LYS A 170 -8.55 2.06 10.55
N ILE A 171 -8.79 0.81 10.14
CA ILE A 171 -9.00 0.47 8.72
C ILE A 171 -10.26 1.17 8.18
N ASN A 172 -11.33 1.26 8.97
CA ASN A 172 -12.53 1.96 8.55
C ASN A 172 -12.27 3.46 8.33
N ASP A 173 -11.58 4.11 9.28
CA ASP A 173 -11.23 5.53 9.22
C ASP A 173 -10.30 5.83 8.03
N MET A 174 -9.34 4.96 7.75
CA MET A 174 -8.41 5.05 6.63
C MET A 174 -9.08 5.07 5.25
N PHE A 175 -10.25 4.45 5.13
CA PHE A 175 -11.06 4.44 3.89
C PHE A 175 -12.38 5.21 4.03
N ALA A 176 -12.51 6.09 5.02
CA ALA A 176 -13.65 7.00 5.16
C ALA A 176 -13.58 8.13 4.11
N ALA A 177 -14.71 8.76 3.77
CA ALA A 177 -14.77 9.77 2.71
C ALA A 177 -13.77 10.93 2.89
N ASN A 178 -13.46 11.28 4.13
CA ASN A 178 -12.51 12.34 4.49
C ASN A 178 -11.17 11.77 5.01
N SER A 179 -10.75 10.59 4.55
CA SER A 179 -9.43 10.03 4.90
C SER A 179 -8.30 10.66 4.10
N THR A 180 -7.06 10.48 4.53
CA THR A 180 -5.89 10.96 3.79
C THR A 180 -5.83 10.28 2.42
N PHE A 181 -6.01 8.97 2.36
CA PHE A 181 -6.02 8.21 1.11
C PHE A 181 -7.09 8.63 0.11
N ASN A 182 -8.32 8.92 0.55
CA ASN A 182 -9.36 9.41 -0.36
C ASN A 182 -9.06 10.84 -0.83
N ARG A 183 -8.58 11.72 0.07
CA ARG A 183 -8.24 13.09 -0.31
C ARG A 183 -7.07 13.14 -1.28
N SER A 184 -6.03 12.32 -1.08
CA SER A 184 -4.84 12.32 -1.94
C SER A 184 -4.97 11.42 -3.16
N ALA A 185 -6.04 10.63 -3.27
CA ALA A 185 -6.24 9.61 -4.29
C ALA A 185 -5.09 8.58 -4.43
N LEU A 186 -4.22 8.46 -3.42
CA LEU A 186 -3.05 7.57 -3.47
C LEU A 186 -3.41 6.10 -3.40
N LEU A 187 -4.44 5.78 -2.62
CA LEU A 187 -4.96 4.43 -2.46
C LEU A 187 -6.49 4.49 -2.33
N ILE A 188 -7.19 3.84 -3.26
CA ILE A 188 -8.64 3.82 -3.31
C ILE A 188 -9.13 2.39 -3.06
N LEU A 189 -10.20 2.28 -2.26
CA LEU A 189 -10.93 1.02 -2.08
C LEU A 189 -12.26 1.09 -2.83
N HIS A 190 -12.37 0.35 -3.94
CA HIS A 190 -13.60 0.34 -4.75
C HIS A 190 -14.80 -0.23 -3.98
N SER A 191 -15.88 0.56 -3.89
CA SER A 191 -17.09 0.22 -3.14
C SER A 191 -18.18 -0.48 -3.96
N GLU A 192 -18.21 -0.30 -5.28
CA GLU A 192 -19.42 -0.52 -6.10
C GLU A 192 -19.48 -1.90 -6.74
N GLU A 193 -18.32 -2.52 -6.97
CA GLU A 193 -18.24 -3.82 -7.62
C GLU A 193 -17.53 -4.83 -6.72
N ASN A 194 -17.97 -6.09 -6.79
CA ASN A 194 -17.27 -7.18 -6.14
C ASN A 194 -16.07 -7.58 -7.01
N TYR A 195 -14.88 -7.45 -6.44
CA TYR A 195 -13.63 -7.78 -7.10
C TYR A 195 -12.68 -8.48 -6.12
N SER A 196 -11.59 -9.05 -6.64
CA SER A 196 -10.47 -9.55 -5.84
C SER A 196 -9.89 -8.40 -5.01
N LEU A 197 -9.17 -8.74 -3.94
CA LEU A 197 -8.62 -7.71 -3.07
C LEU A 197 -7.59 -6.83 -3.83
N GLY A 198 -6.77 -7.45 -4.68
CA GLY A 198 -5.85 -6.75 -5.57
C GLY A 198 -6.57 -5.71 -6.42
N THR A 199 -7.60 -6.09 -7.15
CA THR A 199 -8.36 -5.15 -8.01
C THR A 199 -9.10 -4.08 -7.19
N LYS A 200 -9.59 -4.42 -6.00
CA LYS A 200 -10.27 -3.46 -5.12
C LYS A 200 -9.37 -2.34 -4.60
N LEU A 201 -8.10 -2.65 -4.36
CA LEU A 201 -7.10 -1.72 -3.83
C LEU A 201 -6.34 -1.12 -5.01
N ARG A 202 -6.76 0.08 -5.41
CA ARG A 202 -6.19 0.79 -6.56
C ARG A 202 -5.24 1.88 -6.10
N LEU A 203 -3.99 1.81 -6.56
CA LEU A 203 -3.02 2.89 -6.38
C LEU A 203 -3.30 4.02 -7.37
N ILE A 204 -2.71 5.18 -7.09
CA ILE A 204 -2.76 6.37 -7.94
C ILE A 204 -2.55 6.08 -9.44
N ASN A 205 -1.52 5.31 -9.78
CA ASN A 205 -1.22 4.85 -11.13
C ASN A 205 -0.49 3.50 -11.07
N TYR A 206 -0.30 2.85 -12.23
CA TYR A 206 0.33 1.54 -12.33
C TYR A 206 1.85 1.58 -12.06
N GLU A 207 2.52 2.67 -12.45
CA GLU A 207 3.97 2.87 -12.29
C GLU A 207 4.37 3.13 -10.81
N PHE A 208 3.42 3.55 -9.97
CA PHE A 208 3.69 4.01 -8.61
C PHE A 208 4.29 2.91 -7.73
N ALA A 209 3.76 1.69 -7.79
CA ALA A 209 4.30 0.58 -6.99
C ALA A 209 5.75 0.26 -7.40
N ASP A 210 6.01 0.18 -8.70
CA ASP A 210 7.33 -0.10 -9.26
C ASP A 210 8.33 1.01 -8.90
N ASN A 211 7.96 2.28 -9.09
CA ASN A 211 8.80 3.42 -8.75
C ASN A 211 9.15 3.46 -7.25
N MET A 212 8.18 3.16 -6.38
CA MET A 212 8.40 3.14 -4.93
C MET A 212 9.41 2.08 -4.48
N LEU A 213 9.55 0.98 -5.24
CA LEU A 213 10.49 -0.11 -4.97
C LEU A 213 11.84 0.07 -5.65
N ASN A 214 11.88 0.70 -6.83
CA ASN A 214 13.04 0.64 -7.72
C ASN A 214 13.75 1.97 -7.96
N LEU A 215 13.15 3.11 -7.61
CA LEU A 215 13.68 4.43 -7.95
C LEU A 215 13.97 5.29 -6.70
N GLU A 216 15.16 5.88 -6.67
CA GLU A 216 15.55 6.97 -5.76
C GLU A 216 15.20 8.34 -6.39
N GLU A 217 13.95 8.54 -6.78
CA GLU A 217 13.47 9.80 -7.34
C GLU A 217 12.83 10.71 -6.28
N GLU A 218 12.68 12.00 -6.59
CA GLU A 218 11.89 12.89 -5.72
C GLU A 218 10.45 12.38 -5.67
N ILE A 219 9.94 12.13 -4.46
CA ILE A 219 8.61 11.56 -4.25
C ILE A 219 7.48 12.35 -4.94
N THR A 220 7.68 13.67 -5.14
CA THR A 220 6.76 14.54 -5.87
C THR A 220 6.60 14.17 -7.33
N GLU A 221 7.64 13.62 -7.97
CA GLU A 221 7.54 13.09 -9.33
C GLU A 221 6.72 11.80 -9.38
N MET A 222 6.84 10.94 -8.36
CA MET A 222 6.08 9.68 -8.28
C MET A 222 4.58 9.92 -8.10
N ILE A 223 4.20 11.01 -7.42
CA ILE A 223 2.80 11.34 -7.12
C ILE A 223 2.23 12.48 -7.98
N LYS A 224 2.96 12.93 -9.01
CA LYS A 224 2.59 14.14 -9.79
C LYS A 224 1.19 14.12 -10.40
N ASP A 225 0.66 12.93 -10.66
CA ASP A 225 -0.69 12.73 -11.19
C ASP A 225 -1.79 13.01 -10.13
N SER A 226 -1.47 12.99 -8.83
CA SER A 226 -2.39 13.31 -7.73
C SER A 226 -2.00 14.53 -6.92
N VAL A 227 -0.71 14.88 -6.89
CA VAL A 227 -0.20 16.04 -6.17
C VAL A 227 0.74 16.78 -7.11
N ARG A 228 0.26 17.88 -7.67
CA ARG A 228 1.04 18.71 -8.59
C ARG A 228 1.63 19.90 -7.84
N LEU A 229 2.89 20.23 -8.12
CA LEU A 229 3.45 21.52 -7.70
C LEU A 229 2.65 22.64 -8.38
N SER A 230 2.12 23.55 -7.57
CA SER A 230 1.31 24.65 -8.05
C SER A 230 2.12 25.57 -8.95
N ASP A 231 1.56 25.92 -10.11
CA ASP A 231 2.13 26.96 -10.96
C ASP A 231 2.12 28.30 -10.22
N LYS A 232 3.04 29.18 -10.58
CA LYS A 232 3.13 30.51 -9.98
C LYS A 232 1.80 31.26 -10.12
N GLY A 233 1.38 31.91 -9.03
CA GLY A 233 0.23 32.82 -9.05
C GLY A 233 0.47 34.01 -9.96
N THR A 234 -0.61 34.54 -10.51
CA THR A 234 -0.68 35.76 -11.32
C THR A 234 -0.96 37.01 -10.48
N LEU A 235 -1.55 36.84 -9.28
CA LEU A 235 -1.92 37.93 -8.38
C LEU A 235 -0.91 38.14 -7.25
N ASN A 236 -0.75 39.40 -6.85
CA ASN A 236 0.09 39.83 -5.73
C ASN A 236 -0.75 40.04 -4.47
N ILE A 237 -0.09 40.05 -3.31
CA ILE A 237 -0.76 40.25 -2.01
C ILE A 237 -1.56 41.56 -1.94
N THR A 238 -1.14 42.59 -2.68
CA THR A 238 -1.82 43.89 -2.76
C THR A 238 -3.16 43.84 -3.49
N ASP A 239 -3.36 42.85 -4.37
CA ASP A 239 -4.61 42.65 -5.11
C ASP A 239 -5.75 42.16 -4.18
N TYR A 240 -5.39 41.71 -2.96
CA TYR A 240 -6.29 41.26 -1.91
C TYR A 240 -6.58 42.31 -0.83
N SER A 241 -6.44 43.59 -1.16
CA SER A 241 -6.65 44.71 -0.21
C SER A 241 -8.00 44.69 0.52
N TYR A 242 -9.04 44.11 -0.08
CA TYR A 242 -10.38 43.99 0.50
C TYR A 242 -10.47 43.00 1.69
N ILE A 243 -9.52 42.07 1.82
CA ILE A 243 -9.38 41.14 2.96
C ILE A 243 -8.10 41.40 3.76
N LYS A 244 -7.54 42.62 3.66
CA LYS A 244 -6.26 42.97 4.28
C LYS A 244 -6.21 42.65 5.78
N SER A 245 -7.29 42.92 6.52
CA SER A 245 -7.34 42.65 7.97
C SER A 245 -7.16 41.17 8.30
N ASP A 246 -7.72 40.28 7.47
CA ASP A 246 -7.58 38.83 7.66
C ASP A 246 -6.16 38.38 7.33
N LEU A 247 -5.57 38.93 6.26
CA LEU A 247 -4.20 38.63 5.85
C LEU A 247 -3.15 39.12 6.85
N GLU A 248 -3.38 40.27 7.50
CA GLU A 248 -2.50 40.80 8.56
C GLU A 248 -2.45 39.89 9.79
N ILE A 249 -3.45 39.02 9.99
CA ILE A 249 -3.48 38.01 11.06
C ILE A 249 -2.92 36.68 10.53
N LEU A 250 -3.37 36.26 9.35
CA LEU A 250 -3.04 34.96 8.76
C LEU A 250 -1.55 34.83 8.44
N MET A 251 -0.96 35.85 7.81
CA MET A 251 0.43 35.78 7.32
C MET A 251 1.44 35.61 8.47
N PRO A 252 1.40 36.42 9.55
CA PRO A 252 2.29 36.20 10.69
C PRO A 252 2.05 34.86 11.39
N PHE A 253 0.80 34.40 11.47
CA PHE A 253 0.47 33.11 12.06
C PHE A 253 1.08 31.95 11.27
N LEU A 254 0.93 31.94 9.95
CA LEU A 254 1.51 30.93 9.08
C LEU A 254 3.04 30.99 9.08
N ASN A 255 3.64 32.17 9.00
CA ASN A 255 5.09 32.31 9.05
C ASN A 255 5.65 31.74 10.36
N LYS A 256 5.03 32.09 11.48
CA LYS A 256 5.43 31.55 12.80
C LYS A 256 5.22 30.04 12.89
N ALA A 257 4.15 29.51 12.28
CA ALA A 257 3.92 28.07 12.22
C ALA A 257 5.03 27.35 11.44
N LEU A 258 5.45 27.91 10.30
CA LEU A 258 6.57 27.41 9.50
C LEU A 258 7.90 27.48 10.27
N ASP A 259 8.22 28.65 10.84
CA ASP A 259 9.46 28.88 11.60
C ASP A 259 9.62 27.88 12.76
N ASN A 260 8.51 27.58 13.45
CA ASN A 260 8.50 26.67 14.60
C ASN A 260 8.17 25.21 14.23
N LYS A 261 8.01 24.90 12.94
CA LYS A 261 7.60 23.57 12.44
C LYS A 261 6.37 23.01 13.17
N LEU A 262 5.38 23.88 13.42
CA LEU A 262 4.14 23.48 14.09
C LEU A 262 3.37 22.49 13.21
N LYS A 263 2.89 21.39 13.82
CA LYS A 263 2.07 20.38 13.13
C LYS A 263 0.58 20.67 13.32
N GLY A 264 -0.23 20.29 12.35
CA GLY A 264 -1.71 20.39 12.43
C GLY A 264 -2.27 21.80 12.23
N VAL A 265 -1.54 22.67 11.53
CA VAL A 265 -2.01 24.02 11.19
C VAL A 265 -2.83 23.97 9.91
N ASN A 266 -4.13 24.21 10.03
CA ASN A 266 -5.07 24.15 8.92
C ASN A 266 -5.77 25.50 8.74
N ILE A 267 -5.94 25.91 7.49
CA ILE A 267 -6.67 27.13 7.12
C ILE A 267 -7.78 26.78 6.14
N LEU A 268 -8.93 27.41 6.29
CA LEU A 268 -10.06 27.24 5.38
C LEU A 268 -10.37 28.56 4.68
N LEU A 269 -10.13 28.59 3.37
CA LEU A 269 -10.53 29.72 2.51
C LEU A 269 -11.91 29.42 1.93
N TYR A 270 -12.90 30.25 2.25
CA TYR A 270 -14.29 30.09 1.78
C TYR A 270 -14.80 31.35 1.09
N GLY A 271 -15.82 31.20 0.24
CA GLY A 271 -16.39 32.29 -0.56
C GLY A 271 -17.01 31.77 -1.85
N LEU A 272 -17.68 32.64 -2.61
CA LEU A 272 -18.35 32.26 -3.86
C LEU A 272 -17.38 31.67 -4.90
N PRO A 273 -17.83 30.79 -5.81
CA PRO A 273 -17.01 30.32 -6.92
C PRO A 273 -16.43 31.50 -7.72
N GLY A 274 -15.17 31.39 -8.15
CA GLY A 274 -14.51 32.44 -8.93
C GLY A 274 -13.94 33.62 -8.13
N THR A 275 -14.04 33.66 -6.80
CA THR A 275 -13.49 34.75 -5.96
C THR A 275 -11.97 34.69 -5.74
N GLY A 276 -11.23 33.91 -6.52
CA GLY A 276 -9.77 33.86 -6.45
C GLY A 276 -9.18 33.13 -5.23
N LYS A 277 -9.92 32.19 -4.60
CA LYS A 277 -9.41 31.40 -3.44
C LYS A 277 -8.14 30.60 -3.78
N THR A 278 -8.16 29.88 -4.90
CA THR A 278 -7.00 29.11 -5.39
C THR A 278 -5.82 30.05 -5.64
N GLU A 279 -6.10 31.20 -6.24
CA GLU A 279 -5.08 32.21 -6.53
C GLU A 279 -4.49 32.82 -5.24
N LEU A 280 -5.33 33.03 -4.23
CA LEU A 280 -4.89 33.53 -2.92
C LEU A 280 -3.95 32.53 -2.24
N SER A 281 -4.23 31.22 -2.31
CA SER A 281 -3.32 30.19 -1.80
C SER A 281 -1.93 30.28 -2.47
N LYS A 282 -1.88 30.48 -3.79
CA LYS A 282 -0.63 30.67 -4.55
C LYS A 282 0.12 31.91 -4.10
N THR A 283 -0.58 33.04 -3.97
CA THR A 283 0.01 34.30 -3.49
C THR A 283 0.56 34.17 -2.07
N ILE A 284 -0.17 33.51 -1.15
CA ILE A 284 0.29 33.27 0.22
C ILE A 284 1.59 32.44 0.21
N ALA A 285 1.62 31.34 -0.55
CA ALA A 285 2.78 30.48 -0.63
C ALA A 285 4.01 31.20 -1.22
N GLU A 286 3.83 32.02 -2.25
CA GLU A 286 4.90 32.85 -2.82
C GLU A 286 5.46 33.84 -1.78
N VAL A 287 4.58 34.55 -1.06
CA VAL A 287 5.02 35.51 -0.02
C VAL A 287 5.76 34.83 1.12
N LEU A 288 5.34 33.61 1.51
CA LEU A 288 6.01 32.82 2.54
C LEU A 288 7.25 32.07 2.05
N GLY A 289 7.55 32.11 0.74
CA GLY A 289 8.69 31.39 0.16
C GLY A 289 8.57 29.87 0.24
N THR A 290 7.34 29.35 0.26
CA THR A 290 7.06 27.91 0.39
C THR A 290 6.58 27.30 -0.93
N LYS A 291 6.89 26.02 -1.15
CA LYS A 291 6.27 25.24 -2.23
C LYS A 291 4.78 25.05 -1.91
N LEU A 292 3.90 25.32 -2.87
CA LEU A 292 2.48 24.99 -2.78
C LEU A 292 2.20 23.75 -3.62
N TYR A 293 1.54 22.77 -3.03
CA TYR A 293 1.10 21.57 -3.72
C TYR A 293 -0.42 21.59 -3.85
N GLU A 294 -0.89 21.31 -5.06
CA GLU A 294 -2.31 21.14 -5.39
C GLU A 294 -2.61 19.66 -5.50
N ILE A 295 -3.75 19.23 -4.94
CA ILE A 295 -4.24 17.88 -5.12
C ILE A 295 -5.08 17.84 -6.40
N SER A 296 -4.64 17.05 -7.38
CA SER A 296 -5.32 16.86 -8.66
C SER A 296 -6.59 16.01 -8.46
N TYR A 297 -7.72 16.52 -8.97
CA TYR A 297 -8.99 15.80 -9.05
C TYR A 297 -9.26 15.23 -10.46
N ALA A 298 -8.20 15.03 -11.25
CA ALA A 298 -8.29 14.59 -12.63
C ALA A 298 -7.18 13.56 -12.91
N ASP A 299 -7.50 12.58 -13.75
CA ASP A 299 -6.52 11.64 -14.28
C ASP A 299 -5.66 12.27 -15.39
N ARG A 300 -4.73 11.48 -15.96
CA ARG A 300 -3.82 11.90 -17.04
C ARG A 300 -4.56 12.34 -18.33
N GLU A 301 -5.84 12.01 -18.50
CA GLU A 301 -6.67 12.41 -19.65
C GLU A 301 -7.47 13.69 -19.39
N GLY A 302 -7.38 14.26 -18.18
CA GLY A 302 -8.10 15.46 -17.79
C GLY A 302 -9.56 15.18 -17.41
N ASP A 303 -9.94 13.90 -17.32
CA ASP A 303 -11.26 13.51 -16.86
C ASP A 303 -11.35 13.66 -15.35
N PRO A 304 -12.44 14.24 -14.82
CA PRO A 304 -12.71 14.25 -13.39
C PRO A 304 -12.62 12.84 -12.81
N ILE A 305 -11.92 12.66 -11.68
CA ILE A 305 -12.16 11.51 -10.81
C ILE A 305 -13.66 11.53 -10.51
N GLU A 306 -14.35 10.44 -10.88
CA GLU A 306 -15.80 10.27 -11.06
C GLU A 306 -16.69 11.30 -10.34
N GLY A 307 -17.67 11.84 -11.09
CA GLY A 307 -18.59 12.88 -10.61
C GLY A 307 -19.32 12.58 -9.29
N GLU A 308 -19.42 11.31 -8.88
CA GLU A 308 -19.95 10.92 -7.57
C GLU A 308 -19.05 11.32 -6.39
N ALA A 309 -17.72 11.27 -6.52
CA ALA A 309 -16.79 11.67 -5.46
C ALA A 309 -16.94 13.17 -5.11
N ARG A 310 -17.21 14.00 -6.12
CA ARG A 310 -17.50 15.43 -5.93
C ARG A 310 -18.84 15.66 -5.24
N LEU A 311 -19.87 14.85 -5.52
CA LEU A 311 -21.19 14.96 -4.88
C LEU A 311 -21.21 14.46 -3.42
N ARG A 312 -20.35 13.49 -3.07
CA ARG A 312 -20.22 12.97 -1.70
C ARG A 312 -19.61 13.98 -0.72
N LEU A 313 -18.91 15.01 -1.20
CA LEU A 313 -18.38 16.12 -0.37
C LEU A 313 -19.42 17.21 -0.03
N TYR A 314 -20.61 17.20 -0.66
CA TYR A 314 -21.65 18.23 -0.46
C TYR A 314 -22.87 17.77 0.35
N LYS A 315 -22.92 16.52 0.82
CA LYS A 315 -23.98 16.04 1.71
C LYS A 315 -23.51 16.09 3.16
N THR A 316 -23.76 17.25 3.79
CA THR A 316 -23.97 17.40 5.25
C THR A 316 -25.06 16.47 5.75
#